data_AF-A0AAW4KZS5-F1
#
_entry.id   AF-A0AAW4KZS5-F1
#
_cell.length_a   1.000
_cell.length_b   1.000
_cell.length_c   1.000
_cell.angle_alpha   90.00
_cell.angle_beta   90.00
_cell.angle_gamma   90.00
#
_symmetry.space_group_name_H-M   'P 1'
#
loop_
_entity.id
_entity.type
_entity.pdbx_description
1 polymer ?
#
loop_
_entity_poly.entity_id
_entity_poly.type
_entity_poly.pdbx_seq_one_letter_code
_entity_poly.pdbx_strand_id
1 'polypeptide(L)'
;MRILLASTLVLALLVAVDASCAVYMWEDEQGVTAFTEDYGKIPKKYRNKAKKVESDQPDDSAAPVADTQGTKAVVEPPVNLKGGSGATTPAKAEKKQLFGGKEESYWFNEFGKLKADLRSYKDQLDAINARLSNSGSMSRSEYKSLENTRKLLEEQEGAARKRFESLTDQANKAGVPQDLR
;
A
#
# COMPACT_ATOMS: atom_id res chain seq x y z
N MET A 1 6.73 46.45 24.78
CA MET A 1 6.31 45.93 23.45
C MET A 1 6.99 44.61 23.04
N ARG A 2 8.28 44.37 23.30
CA ARG A 2 8.97 43.11 22.94
C ARG A 2 8.41 41.84 23.61
N ILE A 3 7.95 41.94 24.86
CA ILE A 3 7.38 40.81 25.62
C ILE A 3 5.96 40.45 25.12
N LEU A 4 5.19 41.43 24.66
CA LEU A 4 3.86 41.21 24.06
C LEU A 4 3.99 40.46 22.72
N LEU A 5 4.97 40.82 21.87
CA LEU A 5 5.27 40.11 20.63
C LEU A 5 5.74 38.66 20.86
N ALA A 6 6.56 38.42 21.89
CA ALA A 6 7.00 37.08 22.26
C ALA A 6 5.83 36.21 22.77
N SER A 7 4.90 36.79 23.53
CA SER A 7 3.72 36.07 24.04
C SER A 7 2.75 35.68 22.93
N THR A 8 2.56 36.52 21.91
CA THR A 8 1.69 36.18 20.77
C THR A 8 2.31 35.09 19.89
N LEU A 9 3.64 35.07 19.74
CA LEU A 9 4.35 34.04 19.00
C LEU A 9 4.27 32.68 19.69
N VAL A 10 4.46 32.62 21.01
CA VAL A 10 4.35 31.37 21.79
C VAL A 10 2.92 30.80 21.72
N LEU A 11 1.89 31.64 21.76
CA LEU A 11 0.51 31.19 21.67
C LEU A 11 0.14 30.61 20.29
N ALA A 12 0.77 31.10 19.21
CA ALA A 12 0.54 30.57 17.86
C ALA A 12 1.17 29.17 17.65
N LEU A 13 2.25 28.83 18.37
CA LEU A 13 2.89 27.51 18.30
C LEU A 13 2.11 26.40 19.02
N LEU A 14 1.12 26.74 19.85
CA LEU A 14 0.31 25.76 20.60
C LEU A 14 -0.89 25.22 19.81
N VAL A 15 -1.15 25.72 18.60
CA VAL A 15 -2.23 25.20 17.73
C VAL A 15 -1.65 24.16 16.78
N ALA A 16 -1.35 22.97 17.30
CA ALA A 16 -1.14 21.80 16.48
C ALA A 16 -2.51 21.34 15.96
N VAL A 17 -2.82 21.65 14.70
CA VAL A 17 -4.04 21.14 14.05
C VAL A 17 -3.75 19.71 13.61
N ASP A 18 -4.33 18.73 14.29
CA ASP A 18 -4.34 17.36 13.84
C ASP A 18 -5.10 17.27 12.51
N ALA A 19 -4.33 17.20 11.42
CA ALA A 19 -4.85 16.94 10.08
C ALA A 19 -5.24 15.45 9.99
N SER A 20 -6.43 15.12 10.48
CA SER A 20 -7.01 13.78 10.30
C SER A 20 -7.44 13.61 8.84
N CYS A 21 -6.67 12.87 8.06
CA CYS A 21 -7.04 12.49 6.71
C CYS A 21 -7.70 11.10 6.74
N ALA A 22 -8.95 11.02 6.30
CA ALA A 22 -9.65 9.76 6.18
C ALA A 22 -9.18 9.00 4.93
N VAL A 23 -8.36 7.97 5.11
CA VAL A 23 -7.93 7.11 4.00
C VAL A 23 -8.97 6.01 3.79
N TYR A 24 -9.46 5.85 2.58
CA TYR A 24 -10.37 4.77 2.18
C TYR A 24 -9.63 3.69 1.42
N MET A 25 -9.99 2.45 1.68
CA MET A 25 -9.44 1.27 1.03
C MET A 25 -10.56 0.44 0.40
N TRP A 26 -10.36 -0.06 -0.81
CA TRP A 26 -11.25 -1.04 -1.44
C TRP A 26 -10.46 -2.04 -2.28
N GLU A 27 -11.05 -3.22 -2.46
CA GLU A 27 -10.52 -4.27 -3.32
C GLU A 27 -11.31 -4.29 -4.63
N ASP A 28 -10.60 -4.34 -5.75
CA ASP A 28 -11.22 -4.42 -7.08
C ASP A 28 -11.52 -5.87 -7.52
N GLU A 29 -12.12 -6.03 -8.70
CA GLU A 29 -12.44 -7.34 -9.29
C GLU A 29 -11.20 -8.20 -9.62
N GLN A 30 -10.01 -7.59 -9.64
CA GLN A 30 -8.75 -8.27 -9.87
C GLN A 30 -8.03 -8.63 -8.55
N GLY A 31 -8.65 -8.33 -7.40
CA GLY A 31 -8.08 -8.56 -6.07
C GLY A 31 -7.02 -7.53 -5.67
N VAL A 32 -6.92 -6.41 -6.39
CA VAL A 32 -5.96 -5.34 -6.08
C VAL A 32 -6.57 -4.38 -5.07
N THR A 33 -5.89 -4.21 -3.94
CA THR A 33 -6.26 -3.26 -2.90
C THR A 33 -5.79 -1.85 -3.26
N ALA A 34 -6.72 -0.93 -3.46
CA ALA A 34 -6.46 0.48 -3.76
C ALA A 34 -6.79 1.38 -2.57
N PHE A 35 -6.07 2.50 -2.47
CA PHE A 35 -6.21 3.49 -1.39
C PHE A 35 -6.50 4.88 -1.96
N THR A 36 -7.37 5.64 -1.29
CA THR A 36 -7.64 7.03 -1.66
C THR A 36 -8.04 7.87 -0.45
N GLU A 37 -7.68 9.13 -0.44
CA GLU A 37 -8.10 10.10 0.58
C GLU A 37 -9.48 10.71 0.26
N ASP A 38 -9.97 10.54 -0.96
CA ASP A 38 -11.22 11.11 -1.45
C ASP A 38 -12.21 10.00 -1.81
N TYR A 39 -13.29 9.89 -1.03
CA TYR A 39 -14.37 8.94 -1.28
C TYR A 39 -14.99 9.07 -2.68
N GLY A 40 -14.96 10.28 -3.27
CA GLY A 40 -15.42 10.55 -4.62
C GLY A 40 -14.63 9.83 -5.71
N LYS A 41 -13.35 9.54 -5.46
CA LYS A 41 -12.46 8.82 -6.39
C LYS A 41 -12.70 7.32 -6.43
N ILE A 42 -13.42 6.77 -5.45
CA ILE A 42 -13.79 5.36 -5.44
C ILE A 42 -14.85 5.11 -6.53
N PRO A 43 -14.63 4.16 -7.45
CA PRO A 43 -15.62 3.78 -8.45
C PRO A 43 -16.94 3.37 -7.78
N LYS A 44 -18.08 3.80 -8.34
CA LYS A 44 -19.42 3.59 -7.73
C LYS A 44 -19.69 2.14 -7.32
N LYS A 45 -19.17 1.17 -8.08
CA LYS A 45 -19.30 -0.26 -7.82
C LYS A 45 -18.61 -0.75 -6.53
N TYR A 46 -17.57 -0.05 -6.06
CA TYR A 46 -16.78 -0.45 -4.89
C TYR A 46 -17.05 0.41 -3.65
N ARG A 47 -17.80 1.50 -3.77
CA ARG A 47 -18.14 2.42 -2.66
C ARG A 47 -18.81 1.74 -1.47
N ASN A 48 -19.65 0.73 -1.72
CA ASN A 48 -20.33 -0.02 -0.68
C ASN A 48 -19.43 -1.07 0.00
N LYS A 49 -18.28 -1.37 -0.60
CA LYS A 49 -17.27 -2.32 -0.08
C LYS A 49 -16.04 -1.60 0.49
N ALA A 50 -15.94 -0.28 0.30
CA ALA A 50 -14.83 0.52 0.77
C ALA A 50 -14.87 0.68 2.29
N LYS A 51 -13.71 0.51 2.93
CA LYS A 51 -13.53 0.70 4.37
C LYS A 51 -12.70 1.96 4.62
N LYS A 52 -13.09 2.76 5.61
CA LYS A 52 -12.27 3.87 6.11
C LYS A 52 -11.21 3.28 7.03
N VAL A 53 -9.95 3.51 6.70
CA VAL A 53 -8.80 3.17 7.53
C VAL A 53 -8.59 4.35 8.47
N GLU A 54 -8.97 4.19 9.73
CA GLU A 54 -8.61 5.14 10.79
C GLU A 54 -7.18 4.85 11.21
N SER A 55 -6.34 5.88 11.14
CA SER A 55 -4.93 5.82 11.49
C SER A 55 -4.76 5.92 13.02
N ASP A 56 -5.11 4.84 13.71
CA ASP A 56 -4.55 4.47 15.02
C ASP A 56 -4.20 2.98 14.95
N GLN A 57 -2.92 2.66 15.07
CA GLN A 57 -2.35 1.31 15.00
C GLN A 57 -2.34 0.66 16.40
N PRO A 58 -2.20 -0.67 16.59
CA PRO A 58 -2.52 -1.84 15.76
C PRO A 58 -3.67 -2.67 16.36
N ASP A 59 -4.45 -3.37 15.54
CA ASP A 59 -5.17 -4.55 16.03
C ASP A 59 -5.10 -5.69 15.01
N ASP A 60 -4.50 -6.77 15.50
CA ASP A 60 -4.54 -8.12 14.96
C ASP A 60 -5.99 -8.63 15.11
N SER A 61 -6.81 -8.58 14.05
CA SER A 61 -7.92 -9.52 13.87
C SER A 61 -8.59 -9.42 12.52
N ALA A 62 -8.51 -10.54 11.81
CA ALA A 62 -9.44 -11.11 10.84
C ALA A 62 -10.77 -10.37 10.57
N ALA A 63 -11.02 -10.17 9.27
CA ALA A 63 -12.32 -9.92 8.65
C ALA A 63 -13.25 -11.16 8.74
N PRO A 64 -14.37 -11.25 7.97
CA PRO A 64 -15.55 -10.39 7.79
C PRO A 64 -16.86 -11.21 8.02
N VAL A 65 -18.06 -10.58 8.02
CA VAL A 65 -19.29 -11.13 7.39
C VAL A 65 -20.43 -10.09 7.37
N ALA A 66 -21.04 -9.91 6.20
CA ALA A 66 -22.44 -9.49 6.04
C ALA A 66 -23.34 -10.66 6.51
N ASP A 67 -24.54 -10.49 7.05
CA ASP A 67 -25.71 -9.87 6.41
C ASP A 67 -26.90 -9.79 7.39
N THR A 68 -27.96 -9.09 6.97
CA THR A 68 -29.36 -9.12 7.45
C THR A 68 -29.81 -8.36 8.73
N GLN A 69 -30.47 -7.22 8.46
CA GLN A 69 -31.83 -6.88 8.90
C GLN A 69 -32.09 -6.40 10.36
N GLY A 70 -32.20 -5.07 10.50
CA GLY A 70 -33.37 -4.38 11.10
C GLY A 70 -33.67 -4.53 12.60
N THR A 71 -33.61 -3.38 13.28
CA THR A 71 -34.53 -2.90 14.35
C THR A 71 -33.87 -2.57 15.70
N LYS A 72 -33.91 -1.26 16.01
CA LYS A 72 -33.97 -0.52 17.28
C LYS A 72 -33.61 -1.19 18.64
N ALA A 73 -32.99 -0.32 19.46
CA ALA A 73 -33.06 -0.16 20.92
C ALA A 73 -32.10 -1.05 21.76
N VAL A 74 -31.06 -0.48 22.39
CA VAL A 74 -31.00 0.21 23.71
C VAL A 74 -30.59 -0.76 24.86
N VAL A 75 -29.67 -0.27 25.70
CA VAL A 75 -29.16 -0.71 27.02
C VAL A 75 -27.97 -1.69 27.09
N GLU A 76 -26.97 -1.21 27.83
CA GLU A 76 -25.82 -1.83 28.50
C GLU A 76 -26.11 -3.05 29.42
N PRO A 77 -25.08 -3.72 30.00
CA PRO A 77 -25.00 -5.17 30.22
C PRO A 77 -25.52 -5.63 31.60
N PRO A 78 -25.55 -6.96 31.87
CA PRO A 78 -24.52 -7.48 32.79
C PRO A 78 -24.04 -8.93 32.58
N VAL A 79 -22.81 -9.15 33.05
CA VAL A 79 -22.16 -10.38 33.58
C VAL A 79 -23.05 -11.57 33.99
N ASN A 80 -22.72 -12.78 33.50
CA ASN A 80 -22.19 -13.89 34.33
C ASN A 80 -21.96 -15.24 33.58
N LEU A 81 -20.75 -15.79 33.80
CA LEU A 81 -20.37 -17.18 34.09
C LEU A 81 -20.85 -18.39 33.22
N LYS A 82 -19.82 -19.00 32.61
CA LYS A 82 -19.37 -20.41 32.80
C LYS A 82 -20.19 -21.55 32.18
N GLY A 83 -19.58 -22.14 31.15
CA GLY A 83 -19.46 -23.60 30.99
C GLY A 83 -20.47 -24.25 30.04
N GLY A 84 -19.96 -24.93 29.02
CA GLY A 84 -20.77 -25.84 28.21
C GLY A 84 -20.16 -26.16 26.85
N SER A 85 -19.43 -27.27 26.81
CA SER A 85 -18.94 -27.95 25.61
C SER A 85 -20.01 -28.07 24.51
N GLY A 86 -19.63 -27.69 23.28
CA GLY A 86 -20.39 -27.91 22.06
C GLY A 86 -19.46 -27.91 20.86
N ALA A 87 -18.88 -29.07 20.57
CA ALA A 87 -18.07 -29.30 19.38
C ALA A 87 -18.96 -29.43 18.13
N THR A 88 -18.77 -28.51 17.18
CA THR A 88 -19.11 -28.58 15.73
C THR A 88 -18.64 -27.23 15.19
N THR A 89 -17.66 -27.06 14.31
CA THR A 89 -17.09 -27.83 13.21
C THR A 89 -15.73 -27.14 12.92
N PRO A 90 -14.67 -27.81 12.42
CA PRO A 90 -13.44 -27.12 12.09
C PRO A 90 -13.70 -26.24 10.86
N ALA A 91 -14.02 -24.97 11.08
CA ALA A 91 -13.84 -23.96 10.06
C ALA A 91 -12.36 -24.02 9.72
N LYS A 92 -12.07 -24.55 8.54
CA LYS A 92 -10.76 -24.61 7.90
C LYS A 92 -10.19 -23.22 8.00
N ALA A 93 -9.42 -22.96 9.07
CA ALA A 93 -8.44 -21.91 9.09
C ALA A 93 -7.61 -22.21 7.86
N GLU A 94 -7.83 -21.47 6.79
CA GLU A 94 -6.89 -21.39 5.69
C GLU A 94 -5.60 -21.03 6.39
N LYS A 95 -4.76 -22.05 6.57
CA LYS A 95 -3.43 -21.89 7.13
C LYS A 95 -2.76 -21.00 6.12
N LYS A 96 -2.83 -19.68 6.32
CA LYS A 96 -2.10 -18.70 5.52
C LYS A 96 -0.70 -19.26 5.40
N GLN A 97 -0.35 -19.71 4.20
CA GLN A 97 0.88 -20.47 4.03
C GLN A 97 2.01 -19.46 4.20
N LEU A 98 2.69 -19.56 5.33
CA LEU A 98 3.80 -18.68 5.66
C LEU A 98 5.05 -19.23 4.98
N PHE A 99 5.64 -18.44 4.10
CA PHE A 99 6.90 -18.73 3.45
C PHE A 99 7.98 -17.87 4.08
N GLY A 100 8.91 -18.49 4.81
CA GLY A 100 9.97 -17.78 5.52
C GLY A 100 9.47 -16.77 6.56
N GLY A 101 8.31 -17.03 7.17
CA GLY A 101 7.67 -16.14 8.13
C GLY A 101 6.91 -14.96 7.50
N LYS A 102 6.75 -14.93 6.17
CA LYS A 102 5.94 -13.92 5.46
C LYS A 102 4.76 -14.58 4.76
N GLU A 103 3.67 -13.83 4.60
CA GLU A 103 2.48 -14.29 3.90
C GLU A 103 2.73 -14.40 2.38
N GLU A 104 1.96 -15.25 1.70
CA GLU A 104 1.89 -15.36 0.24
C GLU A 104 1.67 -14.00 -0.45
N SER A 105 0.74 -13.20 0.09
CA SER A 105 0.39 -11.87 -0.40
C SER A 105 1.59 -10.91 -0.41
N TYR A 106 2.48 -11.01 0.59
CA TYR A 106 3.70 -10.21 0.63
C TYR A 106 4.58 -10.51 -0.58
N TRP A 107 4.81 -11.79 -0.86
CA TRP A 107 5.69 -12.20 -1.97
C TRP A 107 5.11 -11.75 -3.30
N PHE A 108 3.83 -12.03 -3.54
CA PHE A 108 3.14 -11.64 -4.77
C PHE A 108 3.21 -10.11 -5.00
N ASN A 109 2.95 -9.32 -3.96
CA ASN A 109 2.98 -7.86 -4.06
C ASN A 109 4.39 -7.33 -4.33
N GLU A 110 5.41 -7.83 -3.62
CA GLU A 110 6.79 -7.37 -3.78
C GLU A 110 7.35 -7.72 -5.16
N PHE A 111 7.12 -8.95 -5.63
CA PHE A 111 7.50 -9.36 -6.98
C PHE A 111 6.73 -8.57 -8.05
N GLY A 112 5.41 -8.39 -7.86
CA GLY A 112 4.57 -7.59 -8.76
C GLY A 112 5.06 -6.15 -8.89
N LYS A 113 5.36 -5.50 -7.75
CA LYS A 113 5.89 -4.14 -7.70
C LYS A 113 7.23 -4.02 -8.40
N LEU A 114 8.20 -4.90 -8.10
CA LEU A 114 9.51 -4.85 -8.74
C LEU A 114 9.44 -5.11 -10.24
N LYS A 115 8.56 -6.00 -10.71
CA LYS A 115 8.33 -6.20 -12.15
C LYS A 115 7.73 -4.97 -12.81
N ALA A 116 6.77 -4.31 -12.16
CA ALA A 116 6.17 -3.08 -12.65
C ALA A 116 7.21 -1.95 -12.73
N ASP A 117 8.03 -1.78 -11.70
CA ASP A 117 9.13 -0.81 -11.66
C ASP A 117 10.15 -1.08 -12.77
N LEU A 118 10.61 -2.34 -12.92
CA LEU A 118 11.55 -2.72 -13.99
C LEU A 118 10.99 -2.43 -15.38
N ARG A 119 9.71 -2.74 -15.60
CA ARG A 119 9.04 -2.40 -16.86
C ARG A 119 8.98 -0.89 -17.07
N SER A 120 8.61 -0.13 -16.04
CA SER A 120 8.54 1.33 -16.12
C SER A 120 9.89 1.96 -16.44
N TYR A 121 10.97 1.52 -15.78
CA TYR A 121 12.32 2.02 -16.07
C TYR A 121 12.76 1.68 -17.48
N LYS A 122 12.47 0.47 -17.95
CA LYS A 122 12.75 0.06 -19.33
C LYS A 122 12.01 0.93 -20.35
N ASP A 123 10.71 1.13 -20.15
CA ASP A 123 9.87 1.95 -21.05
C ASP A 123 10.37 3.41 -21.09
N GLN A 124 10.78 3.96 -19.94
CA GLN A 124 11.37 5.30 -19.86
C GLN A 124 12.74 5.40 -20.53
N LEU A 125 13.59 4.39 -20.36
CA LEU A 125 14.90 4.32 -21.04
C LEU A 125 14.72 4.24 -22.56
N ASP A 126 13.80 3.41 -23.03
CA ASP A 126 13.50 3.27 -24.46
C ASP A 126 12.97 4.60 -25.03
N ALA A 127 12.11 5.32 -24.30
CA ALA A 127 11.62 6.64 -24.70
C ALA A 127 12.74 7.70 -24.76
N ILE A 128 13.63 7.75 -23.78
CA ILE A 128 14.77 8.68 -23.77
C ILE A 128 15.76 8.34 -24.87
N ASN A 129 16.05 7.06 -25.09
CA ASN A 129 16.93 6.61 -26.17
C ASN A 129 16.37 6.98 -27.55
N ALA A 130 15.05 6.84 -27.75
CA ALA A 130 14.38 7.28 -28.97
C ALA A 130 14.43 8.82 -29.14
N ARG A 131 14.41 9.59 -28.05
CA ARG A 131 14.55 11.05 -28.13
C ARG A 131 15.99 11.48 -28.41
N LEU A 132 16.97 10.82 -27.79
CA LEU A 132 18.40 11.05 -28.01
C LEU A 132 18.85 10.66 -29.44
N SER A 133 18.24 9.64 -30.06
CA SER A 133 18.51 9.30 -31.45
C SER A 133 18.00 10.36 -32.43
N ASN A 134 16.96 11.12 -32.04
CA ASN A 134 16.43 12.27 -32.78
C ASN A 134 17.02 13.62 -32.29
N SER A 135 18.30 13.65 -31.95
CA SER A 135 18.96 14.80 -31.33
C SER A 135 19.20 16.01 -32.24
N GLY A 136 18.96 15.90 -33.55
CA GLY A 136 19.29 16.94 -34.53
C GLY A 136 18.59 18.30 -34.34
N SER A 137 17.45 18.34 -33.66
CA SER A 137 16.71 19.57 -33.33
C SER A 137 16.86 20.02 -31.87
N MET A 138 17.65 19.29 -31.06
CA MET A 138 17.72 19.50 -29.62
C MET A 138 18.82 20.49 -29.23
N SER A 139 18.53 21.34 -28.25
CA SER A 139 19.57 22.19 -27.66
C SER A 139 20.58 21.34 -26.89
N ARG A 140 21.83 21.82 -26.78
CA ARG A 140 22.89 21.14 -26.00
C ARG A 140 22.48 20.91 -24.53
N SER A 141 21.75 21.87 -23.95
CA SER A 141 21.23 21.74 -22.59
C SER A 141 20.19 20.64 -22.47
N GLU A 142 19.27 20.53 -23.43
CA GLU A 142 18.24 19.50 -23.45
C GLU A 142 18.86 18.11 -23.64
N TYR A 143 19.80 17.98 -24.57
CA TYR A 143 20.58 16.75 -24.76
C TYR A 143 21.25 16.30 -23.45
N LYS A 144 21.96 17.22 -22.79
CA LYS A 144 22.65 16.91 -21.52
C LYS A 144 21.67 16.55 -20.41
N SER A 145 20.50 17.18 -20.37
CA SER A 145 19.47 16.82 -19.40
C SER A 145 18.95 15.41 -19.63
N LEU A 146 18.68 15.02 -20.88
CA LEU A 146 18.25 13.66 -21.21
C LEU A 146 19.33 12.62 -20.93
N GLU A 147 20.59 12.93 -21.20
CA GLU A 147 21.70 12.02 -20.86
C GLU A 147 21.81 11.79 -19.35
N ASN A 148 21.63 12.84 -18.55
CA ASN A 148 21.61 12.71 -17.08
C ASN A 148 20.40 11.88 -16.61
N THR A 149 19.21 12.12 -17.19
CA THR A 149 18.02 11.32 -16.88
C THR A 149 18.22 9.86 -17.27
N ARG A 150 18.84 9.57 -18.42
CA ARG A 150 19.18 8.21 -18.85
C ARG A 150 20.06 7.50 -17.83
N LYS A 151 21.15 8.15 -17.38
CA LYS A 151 22.06 7.59 -16.37
C LYS A 151 21.35 7.32 -15.04
N LEU A 152 20.49 8.23 -14.60
CA LEU A 152 19.70 8.04 -13.38
C LEU A 152 18.77 6.83 -13.51
N LEU A 153 18.09 6.66 -14.64
CA LEU A 153 17.21 5.52 -14.88
C LEU A 153 17.99 4.20 -15.00
N GLU A 154 19.16 4.19 -15.62
CA GLU A 154 20.06 3.02 -15.67
C GLU A 154 20.46 2.59 -14.24
N GLU A 155 20.78 3.55 -13.37
CA GLU A 155 21.09 3.28 -11.97
C GLU A 155 19.88 2.73 -11.21
N GLN A 156 18.70 3.32 -11.40
CA GLN A 156 17.45 2.87 -10.77
C GLN A 156 17.03 1.49 -11.24
N GLU A 157 17.13 1.21 -12.54
CA GLU A 157 16.89 -0.11 -13.13
C GLU A 157 17.85 -1.14 -12.55
N GLY A 158 19.15 -0.83 -12.50
CA GLY A 158 20.17 -1.71 -11.90
C GLY A 158 19.90 -1.98 -10.42
N ALA A 159 19.47 -0.98 -9.67
CA ALA A 159 19.10 -1.15 -8.27
C ALA A 159 17.83 -2.00 -8.11
N ALA A 160 16.81 -1.81 -8.97
CA ALA A 160 15.60 -2.64 -8.97
C ALA A 160 15.90 -4.10 -9.34
N ARG A 161 16.78 -4.34 -10.32
CA ARG A 161 17.25 -5.70 -10.68
C ARG A 161 17.92 -6.39 -9.49
N LYS A 162 18.84 -5.72 -8.80
CA LYS A 162 19.49 -6.26 -7.59
C LYS A 162 18.47 -6.58 -6.49
N ARG A 163 17.45 -5.75 -6.29
CA ARG A 163 16.38 -6.02 -5.34
C ARG A 163 15.55 -7.23 -5.76
N PHE A 164 15.25 -7.38 -7.05
CA PHE A 164 14.53 -8.52 -7.60
C PHE A 164 15.31 -9.84 -7.43
N GLU A 165 16.61 -9.82 -7.70
CA GLU A 165 17.50 -10.97 -7.46
C GLU A 165 17.55 -11.32 -5.98
N SER A 166 17.74 -10.33 -5.11
CA SER A 166 17.74 -10.53 -3.65
C SER A 166 16.42 -11.09 -3.14
N LEU A 167 15.28 -10.61 -3.66
CA LEU A 167 13.96 -11.12 -3.31
C LEU A 167 13.78 -12.56 -3.81
N THR A 168 14.30 -12.88 -5.01
CA THR A 168 14.32 -14.24 -5.56
C THR A 168 15.12 -15.19 -4.68
N ASP A 169 16.29 -14.77 -4.19
CA ASP A 169 17.10 -15.57 -3.27
C ASP A 169 16.40 -15.80 -1.93
N GLN A 170 15.74 -14.77 -1.39
CA GLN A 170 14.95 -14.90 -0.17
C GLN A 170 13.75 -15.83 -0.39
N ALA A 171 13.07 -15.73 -1.52
CA ALA A 171 11.95 -16.57 -1.90
C ALA A 171 12.38 -18.04 -2.07
N ASN A 172 13.55 -18.29 -2.67
CA ASN A 172 14.15 -19.61 -2.78
C ASN A 172 14.44 -20.21 -1.40
N LYS A 173 15.07 -19.45 -0.49
CA LYS A 173 15.35 -19.89 0.88
C LYS A 173 14.07 -20.16 1.68
N ALA A 174 13.03 -19.39 1.42
CA ALA A 174 11.72 -19.50 2.05
C ALA A 174 10.82 -20.60 1.43
N GLY A 175 11.24 -21.24 0.34
CA GLY A 175 10.46 -22.28 -0.35
C GLY A 175 9.22 -21.75 -1.08
N VAL A 176 9.22 -20.48 -1.48
CA VAL A 176 8.10 -19.82 -2.17
C VAL A 176 7.92 -20.43 -3.57
N PRO A 177 6.72 -20.92 -3.96
CA PRO A 177 6.39 -21.37 -5.31
C PRO A 177 6.66 -20.33 -6.39
N GLN A 178 6.86 -20.76 -7.64
CA GLN A 178 7.07 -19.82 -8.75
C GLN A 178 5.83 -18.98 -9.09
N ASP A 179 4.63 -19.47 -8.80
CA ASP A 179 3.37 -18.77 -9.09
C ASP A 179 3.22 -17.45 -8.29
N LEU A 180 4.00 -17.31 -7.22
CA LEU A 180 4.04 -16.12 -6.35
C LEU A 180 5.19 -15.17 -6.66
N ARG A 181 5.95 -15.46 -7.71
CA ARG A 181 7.16 -14.72 -8.11
C ARG A 181 6.98 -13.94 -9.38
#